data_AF-A0A2N2ZQL2-F1
#
_entry.id   AF-A0A2N2ZQL2-F1
#
_cell.length_a   1.000
_cell.length_b   1.000
_cell.length_c   1.000
_cell.angle_alpha   90.00
_cell.angle_beta   90.00
_cell.angle_gamma   90.00
#
_symmetry.space_group_name_H-M   'P 1'
#
loop_
_entity.id
_entity.type
_entity.pdbx_description
1 polymer ?
#
loop_
_entity_poly.entity_id
_entity_poly.type
_entity_poly.pdbx_seq_one_letter_code
_entity_poly.pdbx_strand_id
1 'polypeptide(L)'
;MKKISSLLLLLFVLTTSSYAQNLKAYFTHCTFYSPSSGPYIETYLSIVGNSIHYVKNENNTFQGSIEITYLFKQGEEIKQFKKYNLLSPELADTSSEKVNFIDQQRISLPAGSYEFEILMKDLNSSHPPFKTNQIININYNDKKMAISDIELIESLSKTTEKSIISKNGYDIIPYTSDFFPENYEKIAFYAEIYNANKLLGEDESYLITYNIESYEAKEVIGNLKGFNREKAKPVSIILKSFNIADLPSGNYSINIEARDKNNELLLQKKIFFQRSNPKVISTFSPTDISSSFVAEMNTNELAEFIKSIEPISTAIELNYARNQLKGNNTELMQKYFYNFWFTRNPENPKEAWITYKKEVDIVNKEFSTAIKKGYETDRGRVYLKHGKPNTIVQRYSEPSAYPYEIWHYYKVANFSNIRFVFYNPDLVSNDFPMLHSNLPGELNNPQWKVQLHKRTNQPRDMEEKNNNEHWGGQSDDFFNNPR
;
A
#
# COMPACT_ATOMS: atom_id res chain seq x y z
N MET A 1 1.37 -50.02 -55.87
CA MET A 1 1.44 -49.57 -54.45
C MET A 1 1.15 -48.08 -54.40
N LYS A 2 -0.11 -47.68 -54.17
CA LYS A 2 -0.52 -46.26 -54.10
C LYS A 2 -0.63 -45.89 -52.61
N LYS A 3 0.21 -44.96 -52.15
CA LYS A 3 0.14 -44.40 -50.78
C LYS A 3 -1.02 -43.39 -50.73
N ILE A 4 -2.08 -43.76 -50.03
CA ILE A 4 -3.16 -42.87 -49.61
C ILE A 4 -2.65 -42.17 -48.34
N SER A 5 -2.35 -40.87 -48.44
CA SER A 5 -2.08 -40.03 -47.28
C SER A 5 -3.41 -39.51 -46.75
N SER A 6 -3.88 -40.08 -45.64
CA SER A 6 -5.05 -39.61 -44.92
C SER A 6 -4.67 -38.35 -44.13
N LEU A 7 -5.30 -37.22 -44.47
CA LEU A 7 -5.14 -35.96 -43.75
C LEU A 7 -6.06 -36.02 -42.51
N LEU A 8 -5.46 -36.30 -41.35
CA LEU A 8 -6.16 -36.29 -40.07
C LEU A 8 -6.36 -34.82 -39.65
N LEU A 9 -7.58 -34.31 -39.80
CA LEU A 9 -7.99 -33.00 -39.32
C LEU A 9 -8.11 -33.04 -37.79
N LEU A 10 -7.06 -32.62 -37.08
CA LEU A 10 -7.08 -32.49 -35.62
C LEU A 10 -7.86 -31.22 -35.26
N LEU A 11 -9.13 -31.38 -34.90
CA LEU A 11 -9.97 -30.30 -34.38
C LEU A 11 -9.48 -29.93 -32.98
N PHE A 12 -8.64 -28.90 -32.86
CA PHE A 12 -8.25 -28.31 -31.59
C PHE A 12 -9.46 -27.50 -31.07
N VAL A 13 -10.26 -28.11 -30.19
CA VAL A 13 -11.22 -27.35 -29.38
C VAL A 13 -10.40 -26.56 -28.36
N LEU A 14 -10.07 -25.31 -28.70
CA LEU A 14 -9.65 -24.31 -27.73
C LEU A 14 -10.84 -24.08 -26.79
N THR A 15 -10.87 -24.80 -25.68
CA THR A 15 -11.64 -24.36 -24.51
C THR A 15 -10.97 -23.10 -24.00
N THR A 16 -11.44 -21.94 -24.44
CA THR A 16 -11.15 -20.68 -23.75
C THR A 16 -11.80 -20.80 -22.38
N SER A 17 -11.02 -21.17 -21.38
CA SER A 17 -11.37 -20.94 -20.00
C SER A 17 -11.55 -19.44 -19.84
N SER A 18 -12.79 -18.96 -19.92
CA SER A 18 -13.15 -17.61 -19.54
C SER A 18 -12.68 -17.44 -18.10
N TYR A 19 -11.61 -16.65 -17.90
CA TYR A 19 -11.24 -16.20 -16.56
C TYR A 19 -12.46 -15.49 -15.99
N ALA A 20 -13.09 -16.11 -15.00
CA ALA A 20 -14.21 -15.52 -14.28
C ALA A 20 -13.76 -14.17 -13.70
N GLN A 21 -14.47 -13.11 -14.04
CA GLN A 21 -14.18 -11.76 -13.57
C GLN A 21 -14.70 -11.61 -12.14
N ASN A 22 -13.79 -11.56 -11.17
CA ASN A 22 -14.15 -11.19 -9.80
C ASN A 22 -14.51 -9.70 -9.73
N LEU A 23 -15.56 -9.35 -8.98
CA LEU A 23 -15.95 -7.96 -8.71
C LEU A 23 -14.76 -7.17 -8.15
N LYS A 24 -14.47 -6.02 -8.76
CA LYS A 24 -13.41 -5.10 -8.34
C LYS A 24 -14.02 -3.75 -8.00
N ALA A 25 -13.68 -3.26 -6.81
CA ALA A 25 -14.11 -1.96 -6.33
C ALA A 25 -13.02 -1.30 -5.48
N TYR A 26 -12.99 0.02 -5.50
CA TYR A 26 -12.17 0.85 -4.62
C TYR A 26 -13.06 1.56 -3.62
N PHE A 27 -12.72 1.48 -2.33
CA PHE A 27 -13.48 2.09 -1.26
C PHE A 27 -12.61 3.07 -0.48
N THR A 28 -13.12 4.27 -0.27
CA THR A 28 -12.59 5.21 0.72
C THR A 28 -13.73 5.89 1.47
N HIS A 29 -13.42 6.58 2.55
CA HIS A 29 -14.41 7.30 3.35
C HIS A 29 -13.83 8.58 3.94
N CYS A 30 -14.72 9.51 4.27
CA CYS A 30 -14.41 10.69 5.07
C CYS A 30 -15.51 10.89 6.10
N THR A 31 -15.14 11.37 7.27
CA THR A 31 -16.07 11.70 8.34
C THR A 31 -16.26 13.22 8.40
N PHE A 32 -17.51 13.63 8.60
CA PHE A 32 -17.93 15.04 8.60
C PHE A 32 -18.92 15.28 9.75
N TYR A 33 -19.23 16.56 9.98
CA TYR A 33 -20.18 17.00 10.99
C TYR A 33 -21.17 17.99 10.39
N SER A 34 -22.46 17.73 10.57
CA SER A 34 -23.52 18.67 10.23
C SER A 34 -23.99 19.37 11.52
N PRO A 35 -23.97 20.71 11.60
CA PRO A 35 -24.50 21.42 12.76
C PRO A 35 -25.97 21.10 13.08
N SER A 36 -26.78 20.70 12.09
CA SER A 36 -28.19 20.37 12.28
C SER A 36 -28.44 18.89 12.59
N SER A 37 -27.60 17.99 12.09
CA SER A 37 -27.86 16.55 12.05
C SER A 37 -26.82 15.71 12.78
N GLY A 38 -25.75 16.34 13.29
CA GLY A 38 -24.67 15.68 13.99
C GLY A 38 -23.60 15.06 13.05
N PRO A 39 -22.73 14.22 13.61
CA PRO A 39 -21.70 13.54 12.84
C PRO A 39 -22.27 12.52 11.83
N TYR A 40 -21.57 12.37 10.71
CA TYR A 40 -21.88 11.38 9.69
C TYR A 40 -20.61 10.94 8.97
N ILE A 41 -20.70 9.77 8.34
CA ILE A 41 -19.68 9.26 7.42
C ILE A 41 -20.18 9.42 5.99
N GLU A 42 -19.28 9.85 5.12
CA GLU A 42 -19.43 9.86 3.68
C GLU A 42 -18.56 8.73 3.11
N THR A 43 -19.18 7.76 2.43
CA THR A 43 -18.49 6.64 1.80
C THR A 43 -18.41 6.86 0.30
N TYR A 44 -17.29 6.49 -0.31
CA TYR A 44 -17.07 6.60 -1.75
C TYR A 44 -16.64 5.25 -2.30
N LEU A 45 -17.46 4.71 -3.19
CA LEU A 45 -17.24 3.41 -3.80
C LEU A 45 -17.11 3.58 -5.31
N SER A 46 -15.96 3.20 -5.87
CA SER A 46 -15.73 3.20 -7.32
C SER A 46 -15.72 1.76 -7.82
N ILE A 47 -16.70 1.41 -8.67
CA ILE A 47 -16.84 0.06 -9.22
C ILE A 47 -16.18 -0.02 -10.58
N VAL A 48 -15.38 -1.07 -10.81
CA VAL A 48 -14.82 -1.35 -12.13
C VAL A 48 -15.88 -2.01 -12.99
N GLY A 49 -16.43 -1.30 -13.99
CA GLY A 49 -17.54 -1.78 -14.81
C GLY A 49 -17.26 -3.13 -15.49
N ASN A 50 -16.03 -3.32 -15.96
CA ASN A 50 -15.56 -4.57 -16.57
C ASN A 50 -15.47 -5.77 -15.60
N SER A 51 -15.80 -5.61 -14.31
CA SER A 51 -15.77 -6.69 -13.33
C SER A 51 -17.15 -7.22 -12.93
N ILE A 52 -18.21 -6.69 -13.54
CA ILE A 52 -19.61 -6.98 -13.19
C ILE A 52 -20.24 -7.90 -14.23
N HIS A 53 -21.13 -8.78 -13.79
CA HIS A 53 -22.00 -9.54 -14.66
C HIS A 53 -23.25 -8.75 -15.03
N TYR A 54 -23.45 -8.53 -16.33
CA TYR A 54 -24.59 -7.79 -16.88
C TYR A 54 -25.67 -8.77 -17.34
N VAL A 55 -26.91 -8.51 -16.95
CA VAL A 55 -28.09 -9.26 -17.41
C VAL A 55 -29.06 -8.33 -18.10
N LYS A 56 -29.90 -8.89 -18.99
CA LYS A 56 -30.91 -8.13 -19.70
C LYS A 56 -32.03 -7.71 -18.74
N ASN A 57 -32.36 -6.42 -18.71
CA ASN A 57 -33.43 -5.86 -17.90
C ASN A 57 -34.75 -5.76 -18.68
N GLU A 58 -35.79 -5.23 -18.04
CA GLU A 58 -37.14 -5.06 -18.62
C GLU A 58 -37.15 -4.11 -19.85
N ASN A 59 -36.21 -3.17 -19.91
CA ASN A 59 -36.05 -2.22 -21.01
C ASN A 59 -35.29 -2.81 -22.22
N ASN A 60 -35.01 -4.11 -22.21
CA ASN A 60 -34.15 -4.79 -23.17
C ASN A 60 -32.69 -4.29 -23.21
N THR A 61 -32.24 -3.53 -22.22
CA THR A 61 -30.84 -3.12 -22.06
C THR A 61 -30.13 -4.06 -21.08
N PHE A 62 -28.79 -4.01 -21.04
CA PHE A 62 -27.97 -4.83 -20.15
C PHE A 62 -27.54 -4.00 -18.93
N GLN A 63 -27.74 -4.55 -17.73
CA GLN A 63 -27.41 -3.85 -16.48
C GLN A 63 -26.84 -4.80 -15.43
N GLY A 64 -25.83 -4.33 -14.70
CA GLY A 64 -25.29 -5.00 -13.52
C GLY A 64 -26.02 -4.58 -12.25
N SER A 65 -26.07 -5.47 -11.26
CA SER A 65 -26.71 -5.20 -9.97
C SER A 65 -25.85 -5.72 -8.84
N ILE A 66 -25.43 -4.82 -7.95
CA ILE A 66 -24.53 -5.13 -6.83
C ILE A 66 -25.27 -4.83 -5.54
N GLU A 67 -25.43 -5.85 -4.69
CA GLU A 67 -25.92 -5.68 -3.33
C GLU A 67 -24.76 -5.22 -2.44
N ILE A 68 -24.92 -4.04 -1.83
CA ILE A 68 -23.96 -3.45 -0.91
C ILE A 68 -24.56 -3.45 0.49
N THR A 69 -23.80 -3.94 1.46
CA THR A 69 -24.14 -3.90 2.88
C THR A 69 -23.02 -3.22 3.66
N TYR A 70 -23.37 -2.15 4.37
CA TYR A 70 -22.53 -1.47 5.34
C TYR A 70 -23.01 -1.82 6.75
N LEU A 71 -22.11 -2.28 7.61
CA LEU A 71 -22.37 -2.53 9.02
C LEU A 71 -21.40 -1.71 9.87
N PHE A 72 -21.90 -1.02 10.89
CA PHE A 72 -21.10 -0.30 11.88
C PHE A 72 -21.31 -0.95 13.23
N LYS A 73 -20.29 -1.64 13.74
CA LYS A 73 -20.37 -2.46 14.95
C LYS A 73 -19.57 -1.85 16.10
N GLN A 74 -20.01 -2.12 17.33
CA GLN A 74 -19.27 -1.84 18.56
C GLN A 74 -19.30 -3.09 19.43
N GLY A 75 -18.20 -3.85 19.43
CA GLY A 75 -18.22 -5.23 19.91
C GLY A 75 -19.16 -6.08 19.07
N GLU A 76 -20.02 -6.86 19.72
CA GLU A 76 -20.99 -7.73 19.05
C GLU A 76 -22.25 -6.99 18.53
N GLU A 77 -22.44 -5.72 18.89
CA GLU A 77 -23.66 -4.98 18.57
C GLU A 77 -23.53 -4.18 17.27
N ILE A 78 -24.48 -4.37 16.34
CA ILE A 78 -24.63 -3.53 15.15
C ILE A 78 -25.33 -2.23 15.55
N LYS A 79 -24.58 -1.12 15.54
CA LYS A 79 -25.09 0.22 15.89
C LYS A 79 -25.79 0.91 14.74
N GLN A 80 -25.36 0.63 13.51
CA GLN A 80 -25.98 1.16 12.30
C GLN A 80 -25.72 0.19 11.15
N PHE A 81 -26.66 0.11 10.21
CA PHE A 81 -26.44 -0.60 8.96
C PHE A 81 -27.14 0.07 7.78
N LYS A 82 -26.64 -0.22 6.58
CA LYS A 82 -27.30 0.18 5.34
C LYS A 82 -27.15 -0.92 4.31
N LYS A 83 -28.26 -1.34 3.70
CA LYS A 83 -28.28 -2.37 2.67
C LYS A 83 -29.07 -1.87 1.47
N TYR A 84 -28.50 -1.95 0.27
CA TYR A 84 -29.11 -1.45 -0.96
C TYR A 84 -28.52 -2.13 -2.20
N ASN A 85 -29.26 -2.05 -3.31
CA ASN A 85 -28.79 -2.48 -4.62
C ASN A 85 -28.28 -1.28 -5.40
N LEU A 86 -27.02 -1.34 -5.81
CA LEU A 86 -26.39 -0.38 -6.71
C LEU A 86 -26.47 -0.93 -8.13
N LEU A 87 -27.12 -0.17 -9.00
CA LEU A 87 -27.26 -0.52 -10.41
C LEU A 87 -26.15 0.16 -11.23
N SER A 88 -25.58 -0.58 -12.18
CA SER A 88 -24.68 0.03 -13.16
C SER A 88 -25.46 0.93 -14.12
N PRO A 89 -24.77 1.79 -14.89
CA PRO A 89 -25.35 2.36 -16.11
C PRO A 89 -25.89 1.25 -17.03
N GLU A 90 -26.97 1.56 -17.75
CA GLU A 90 -27.53 0.65 -18.74
C GLU A 90 -26.67 0.62 -20.01
N LEU A 91 -26.49 -0.57 -20.59
CA LEU A 91 -25.77 -0.80 -21.83
C LEU A 91 -26.74 -1.25 -22.92
N ALA A 92 -26.61 -0.71 -24.14
CA ALA A 92 -27.41 -1.17 -25.27
C ALA A 92 -27.05 -2.60 -25.70
N ASP A 93 -25.77 -2.97 -25.60
CA ASP A 93 -25.25 -4.31 -25.88
C ASP A 93 -24.08 -4.65 -24.94
N THR A 94 -23.88 -5.94 -24.67
CA THR A 94 -22.77 -6.51 -23.90
C THR A 94 -21.37 -6.20 -24.46
N SER A 95 -21.29 -5.86 -25.76
CA SER A 95 -20.07 -5.39 -26.42
C SER A 95 -19.74 -3.92 -26.13
N SER A 96 -20.70 -3.16 -25.56
CA SER A 96 -20.52 -1.75 -25.22
C SER A 96 -19.46 -1.56 -24.13
N GLU A 97 -18.87 -0.36 -24.11
CA GLU A 97 -17.89 0.02 -23.10
C GLU A 97 -18.52 -0.02 -21.70
N LYS A 98 -17.91 -0.82 -20.82
CA LYS A 98 -18.32 -0.94 -19.41
C LYS A 98 -17.57 0.10 -18.60
N VAL A 99 -18.15 1.29 -18.52
CA VAL A 99 -17.57 2.41 -17.78
C VAL A 99 -17.53 2.13 -16.27
N ASN A 100 -16.51 2.66 -15.61
CA ASN A 100 -16.48 2.70 -14.15
C ASN A 100 -17.53 3.71 -13.66
N PHE A 101 -18.11 3.46 -12.49
CA PHE A 101 -19.09 4.35 -11.89
C PHE A 101 -18.90 4.44 -10.38
N ILE A 102 -19.33 5.56 -9.83
CA ILE A 102 -19.16 5.88 -8.41
C ILE A 102 -20.50 5.82 -7.69
N ASP A 103 -20.45 5.46 -6.42
CA ASP A 103 -21.54 5.58 -5.47
C ASP A 103 -21.07 6.32 -4.23
N GLN A 104 -21.90 7.25 -3.76
CA GLN A 104 -21.66 8.05 -2.58
C GLN A 104 -22.83 7.92 -1.61
N GLN A 105 -22.54 7.54 -0.37
CA GLN A 105 -23.54 7.43 0.68
C GLN A 105 -23.15 8.29 1.89
N ARG A 106 -24.13 9.02 2.42
CA ARG A 106 -24.02 9.73 3.71
C ARG A 106 -24.81 8.95 4.75
N ILE A 107 -24.16 8.57 5.84
CA ILE A 107 -24.76 7.75 6.90
C ILE A 107 -24.53 8.46 8.23
N SER A 108 -25.62 8.88 8.88
CA SER A 108 -25.55 9.46 10.22
C SER A 108 -25.04 8.42 11.20
N LEU A 109 -23.96 8.77 11.90
CA LEU A 109 -23.30 7.89 12.85
C LEU A 109 -22.76 8.72 14.01
N PRO A 110 -23.22 8.49 15.26
CA PRO A 110 -22.76 9.22 16.44
C PRO A 110 -21.23 9.16 16.64
N ALA A 111 -20.73 10.02 17.52
CA ALA A 111 -19.33 9.95 17.92
C ALA A 111 -19.01 8.60 18.60
N GLY A 112 -17.91 7.97 18.20
CA GLY A 112 -17.50 6.66 18.66
C GLY A 112 -16.46 6.01 17.76
N SER A 113 -15.89 4.90 18.24
CA SER A 113 -15.08 3.99 17.44
C SER A 113 -15.96 2.83 16.98
N TYR A 114 -15.91 2.49 15.70
CA TYR A 114 -16.74 1.47 15.07
C TYR A 114 -15.89 0.50 14.28
N GLU A 115 -16.19 -0.80 14.38
CA GLU A 115 -15.76 -1.76 13.37
C GLU A 115 -16.72 -1.65 12.18
N PHE A 116 -16.24 -1.06 11.10
CA PHE A 116 -16.96 -0.94 9.85
C PHE A 116 -16.71 -2.16 8.98
N GLU A 117 -17.77 -2.84 8.57
CA GLU A 117 -17.73 -3.98 7.66
C GLU A 117 -18.51 -3.62 6.38
N ILE A 118 -17.88 -3.82 5.23
CA ILE A 118 -18.51 -3.72 3.92
C ILE A 118 -18.62 -5.12 3.30
N LEU A 119 -19.82 -5.45 2.83
CA LEU A 119 -20.08 -6.64 2.02
C LEU A 119 -20.60 -6.20 0.65
N MET A 120 -20.07 -6.80 -0.41
CA MET A 120 -20.47 -6.55 -1.79
C MET A 120 -20.73 -7.87 -2.50
N LYS A 121 -21.91 -8.01 -3.09
CA LYS A 121 -22.30 -9.19 -3.86
C LYS A 121 -22.82 -8.75 -5.23
N ASP A 122 -22.16 -9.20 -6.29
CA ASP A 122 -22.77 -9.15 -7.63
C ASP A 122 -23.94 -10.14 -7.67
N LEU A 123 -25.16 -9.62 -7.81
CA LEU A 123 -26.39 -10.42 -7.80
C LEU A 123 -26.54 -11.28 -9.06
N ASN A 124 -25.80 -10.95 -10.12
CA ASN A 124 -25.79 -11.68 -11.39
C ASN A 124 -24.64 -12.69 -11.48
N SER A 125 -23.88 -12.85 -10.39
CA SER A 125 -22.72 -13.74 -10.32
C SER A 125 -22.93 -14.87 -9.32
N SER A 126 -22.34 -16.04 -9.59
CA SER A 126 -22.30 -17.16 -8.65
C SER A 126 -21.19 -17.03 -7.60
N HIS A 127 -20.35 -16.00 -7.70
CA HIS A 127 -19.26 -15.78 -6.74
C HIS A 127 -19.80 -15.39 -5.36
N PRO A 128 -19.10 -15.79 -4.28
CA PRO A 128 -19.47 -15.37 -2.94
C PRO A 128 -19.31 -13.85 -2.77
N PRO A 129 -20.03 -13.24 -1.80
CA PRO A 129 -19.84 -11.84 -1.47
C PRO A 129 -18.40 -11.55 -1.06
N PHE A 130 -17.85 -10.44 -1.55
CA PHE A 130 -16.63 -9.86 -1.01
C PHE A 130 -16.93 -9.22 0.35
N LYS A 131 -16.03 -9.39 1.31
CA LYS A 131 -16.16 -8.83 2.66
C LYS A 131 -14.82 -8.28 3.13
N THR A 132 -14.82 -7.07 3.68
CA THR A 132 -13.66 -6.49 4.38
C THR A 132 -14.12 -5.62 5.55
N ASN A 133 -13.25 -5.41 6.53
CA ASN A 133 -13.50 -4.58 7.70
C ASN A 133 -12.35 -3.61 7.98
N GLN A 134 -12.67 -2.50 8.66
CA GLN A 134 -11.70 -1.53 9.18
C GLN A 134 -12.28 -0.80 10.39
N ILE A 135 -11.42 -0.17 11.18
CA ILE A 135 -11.85 0.67 12.29
C ILE A 135 -12.07 2.10 11.81
N ILE A 136 -13.23 2.68 12.16
CA ILE A 136 -13.57 4.07 11.88
C ILE A 136 -13.78 4.81 13.19
N ASN A 137 -13.17 5.98 13.33
CA ASN A 137 -13.28 6.82 14.52
C ASN A 137 -13.98 8.13 14.17
N ILE A 138 -15.10 8.40 14.82
CA ILE A 138 -15.86 9.64 14.68
C ILE A 138 -15.76 10.41 15.99
N ASN A 139 -15.09 11.56 15.97
CA ASN A 139 -14.79 12.33 17.18
C ASN A 139 -15.27 13.79 17.08
N TYR A 140 -16.44 14.01 16.50
CA TYR A 140 -17.07 15.34 16.44
C TYR A 140 -18.03 15.55 17.61
N ASN A 141 -18.05 16.76 18.16
CA ASN A 141 -19.07 17.20 19.10
C ASN A 141 -19.41 18.68 18.86
N ASP A 142 -20.57 19.10 19.35
CA ASP A 142 -21.14 20.44 19.17
C ASP A 142 -20.45 21.54 20.02
N LYS A 143 -19.56 21.15 20.94
CA LYS A 143 -18.93 22.05 21.92
C LYS A 143 -17.46 22.34 21.65
N LYS A 144 -16.80 21.54 20.81
CA LYS A 144 -15.37 21.65 20.51
C LYS A 144 -15.19 21.96 19.03
N MET A 145 -14.16 22.75 18.77
CA MET A 145 -13.66 22.96 17.42
C MET A 145 -13.08 21.64 16.90
N ALA A 146 -13.31 21.33 15.62
CA ALA A 146 -12.80 20.11 14.99
C ALA A 146 -12.50 20.35 13.50
N ILE A 147 -11.65 19.51 12.91
CA ILE A 147 -11.41 19.47 11.45
C ILE A 147 -11.95 18.13 10.94
N SER A 148 -12.69 18.15 9.83
CA SER A 148 -13.15 16.94 9.14
C SER A 148 -11.96 16.07 8.68
N ASP A 149 -12.25 14.89 8.15
CA ASP A 149 -11.27 14.25 7.26
C ASP A 149 -10.99 15.11 6.02
N ILE A 150 -9.80 14.91 5.44
CA ILE A 150 -9.37 15.60 4.23
C ILE A 150 -9.78 14.74 3.04
N GLU A 151 -10.73 15.22 2.25
CA GLU A 151 -11.23 14.55 1.06
C GLU A 151 -10.37 14.97 -0.14
N LEU A 152 -9.70 14.01 -0.78
CA LEU A 152 -8.97 14.25 -2.03
C LEU A 152 -9.95 14.31 -3.20
N ILE A 153 -9.70 15.22 -4.14
CA ILE A 153 -10.64 15.54 -5.22
C ILE A 153 -10.03 15.15 -6.56
N GLU A 154 -10.75 14.32 -7.32
CA GLU A 154 -10.42 13.97 -8.69
C GLU A 154 -10.90 15.06 -9.66
N SER A 155 -12.17 15.48 -9.52
CA SER A 155 -12.72 16.57 -10.32
C SER A 155 -13.72 17.40 -9.53
N LEU A 156 -13.86 18.66 -9.95
CA LEU A 156 -14.68 19.66 -9.28
C LEU A 156 -15.40 20.49 -10.34
N SER A 157 -16.73 20.61 -10.23
CA SER A 157 -17.53 21.55 -11.02
C SER A 157 -18.47 22.33 -10.11
N LYS A 158 -18.80 23.56 -10.50
CA LYS A 158 -19.82 24.35 -9.78
C LYS A 158 -21.19 23.81 -10.13
N THR A 159 -22.07 23.71 -9.14
CA THR A 159 -23.44 23.26 -9.35
C THR A 159 -24.41 24.03 -8.47
N THR A 160 -25.63 24.21 -8.99
CA THR A 160 -26.78 24.70 -8.23
C THR A 160 -27.79 23.59 -7.97
N GLU A 161 -27.70 22.48 -8.70
CA GLU A 161 -28.56 21.32 -8.56
C GLU A 161 -28.01 20.39 -7.48
N LYS A 162 -28.89 19.81 -6.67
CA LYS A 162 -28.49 18.87 -5.63
C LYS A 162 -28.48 17.45 -6.20
N SER A 163 -27.31 16.83 -6.19
CA SER A 163 -27.07 15.43 -6.52
C SER A 163 -26.42 14.70 -5.34
N ILE A 164 -26.14 13.40 -5.52
CA ILE A 164 -25.42 12.60 -4.51
C ILE A 164 -23.98 13.07 -4.29
N ILE A 165 -23.36 13.73 -5.28
CA ILE A 165 -21.99 14.26 -5.23
C ILE A 165 -21.94 15.76 -4.94
N SER A 166 -23.10 16.42 -4.81
CA SER A 166 -23.14 17.85 -4.53
C SER A 166 -22.79 18.14 -3.06
N LYS A 167 -21.89 19.10 -2.86
CA LYS A 167 -21.38 19.55 -1.57
C LYS A 167 -21.03 21.04 -1.64
N ASN A 168 -21.71 21.85 -0.82
CA ASN A 168 -21.47 23.30 -0.68
C ASN A 168 -21.38 24.10 -2.00
N GLY A 169 -22.25 23.78 -2.96
CA GLY A 169 -22.32 24.47 -4.27
C GLY A 169 -21.37 23.93 -5.34
N TYR A 170 -20.77 22.77 -5.09
CA TYR A 170 -19.91 22.06 -6.04
C TYR A 170 -20.35 20.62 -6.18
N ASP A 171 -20.25 20.05 -7.37
CA ASP A 171 -20.17 18.60 -7.53
C ASP A 171 -18.70 18.19 -7.37
N ILE A 172 -18.46 17.31 -6.40
CA ILE A 172 -17.13 16.83 -6.05
C ILE A 172 -17.06 15.36 -6.41
N ILE A 173 -16.16 15.01 -7.33
CA ILE A 173 -15.79 13.61 -7.56
C ILE A 173 -14.56 13.30 -6.69
N PRO A 174 -14.66 12.36 -5.75
CA PRO A 174 -13.57 12.04 -4.83
C PRO A 174 -12.46 11.25 -5.55
N TYR A 175 -11.21 11.56 -5.22
CA TYR A 175 -10.08 10.72 -5.62
C TYR A 175 -9.91 9.60 -4.60
N THR A 176 -10.14 8.35 -5.03
CA THR A 176 -10.24 7.19 -4.13
C THR A 176 -8.94 6.43 -3.92
N SER A 177 -7.83 6.98 -4.40
CA SER A 177 -6.47 6.42 -4.30
C SER A 177 -5.58 7.35 -3.47
N ASP A 178 -4.66 6.77 -2.71
CA ASP A 178 -3.58 7.52 -2.06
C ASP A 178 -2.36 7.71 -2.98
N PHE A 179 -2.35 7.07 -4.15
CA PHE A 179 -1.26 7.12 -5.11
C PHE A 179 -1.53 8.10 -6.25
N PHE A 180 -0.61 9.04 -6.49
CA PHE A 180 -0.63 10.03 -7.56
C PHE A 180 0.46 9.74 -8.60
N PRO A 181 0.09 9.24 -9.80
CA PRO A 181 1.03 8.98 -10.88
C PRO A 181 1.50 10.26 -11.57
N GLU A 182 2.52 10.11 -12.42
CA GLU A 182 3.24 11.20 -13.09
C GLU A 182 2.31 12.17 -13.83
N ASN A 183 1.26 11.65 -14.46
CA ASN A 183 0.31 12.42 -15.27
C ASN A 183 -0.63 13.34 -14.45
N TYR A 184 -0.63 13.24 -13.11
CA TYR A 184 -1.35 14.18 -12.26
C TYR A 184 -0.45 15.38 -11.95
N GLU A 185 -0.80 16.55 -12.45
CA GLU A 185 -0.05 17.80 -12.20
C GLU A 185 -0.60 18.59 -11.01
N LYS A 186 -1.74 18.18 -10.47
CA LYS A 186 -2.42 18.88 -9.37
C LYS A 186 -3.05 17.88 -8.41
N ILE A 187 -2.97 18.23 -7.13
CA ILE A 187 -3.74 17.58 -6.05
C ILE A 187 -4.69 18.62 -5.46
N ALA A 188 -5.98 18.31 -5.47
CA ALA A 188 -7.02 19.15 -4.88
C ALA A 188 -7.61 18.44 -3.65
N PHE A 189 -8.02 19.23 -2.66
CA PHE A 189 -8.54 18.69 -1.41
C PHE A 189 -9.63 19.57 -0.81
N TYR A 190 -10.51 18.92 -0.07
CA TYR A 190 -11.64 19.48 0.64
C TYR A 190 -11.56 19.12 2.13
N ALA A 191 -11.80 20.09 3.01
CA ALA A 191 -11.99 19.87 4.44
C ALA A 191 -12.90 20.94 5.05
N GLU A 192 -13.46 20.65 6.21
CA GLU A 192 -14.32 21.56 6.98
C GLU A 192 -13.75 21.75 8.38
N ILE A 193 -13.77 22.98 8.87
CA ILE A 193 -13.52 23.31 10.27
C ILE A 193 -14.84 23.64 10.93
N TYR A 194 -15.15 22.94 12.02
CA TYR A 194 -16.39 23.06 12.77
C TYR A 194 -16.21 23.87 14.03
N ASN A 195 -17.26 24.61 14.42
CA ASN A 195 -17.42 25.24 15.72
C ASN A 195 -16.26 26.16 16.14
N ALA A 196 -15.60 26.82 15.18
CA ALA A 196 -14.52 27.77 15.47
C ALA A 196 -15.01 28.93 16.37
N ASN A 197 -16.24 29.40 16.14
CA ASN A 197 -16.89 30.42 16.96
C ASN A 197 -17.14 29.99 18.40
N LYS A 198 -17.27 28.68 18.68
CA LYS A 198 -17.48 28.17 20.05
C LYS A 198 -16.22 28.19 20.88
N LEU A 199 -15.05 28.00 20.25
CA LEU A 199 -13.76 28.01 20.94
C LEU A 199 -13.17 29.42 21.02
N LEU A 200 -13.23 30.17 19.92
CA LEU A 200 -12.52 31.46 19.80
C LEU A 200 -13.38 32.67 20.16
N GLY A 201 -14.71 32.53 20.10
CA GLY A 201 -15.65 33.66 20.14
C GLY A 201 -16.18 33.98 18.73
N GLU A 202 -17.35 34.63 18.66
CA GLU A 202 -17.94 35.03 17.38
C GLU A 202 -17.07 36.09 16.69
N ASP A 203 -16.88 35.95 15.38
CA ASP A 203 -16.12 36.87 14.51
C ASP A 203 -14.66 37.13 14.89
N GLU A 204 -14.10 36.36 15.83
CA GLU A 204 -12.67 36.35 16.11
C GLU A 204 -11.89 35.81 14.91
N SER A 205 -10.75 36.44 14.63
CA SER A 205 -9.92 36.05 13.49
C SER A 205 -8.99 34.91 13.86
N TYR A 206 -8.87 33.94 12.96
CA TYR A 206 -7.93 32.83 13.08
C TYR A 206 -7.28 32.52 11.72
N LEU A 207 -6.20 31.77 11.75
CA LEU A 207 -5.41 31.43 10.58
C LEU A 207 -5.58 29.94 10.26
N ILE A 208 -5.94 29.63 9.03
CA ILE A 208 -5.87 28.27 8.49
C ILE A 208 -4.62 28.19 7.63
N THR A 209 -3.70 27.30 7.97
CA THR A 209 -2.52 27.02 7.15
C THR A 209 -2.63 25.61 6.57
N TYR A 210 -2.20 25.43 5.34
CA TYR A 210 -2.18 24.13 4.67
C TYR A 210 -0.86 23.96 3.91
N ASN A 211 -0.28 22.76 3.94
CA ASN A 211 0.99 22.48 3.28
C ASN A 211 1.10 21.01 2.86
N ILE A 212 2.05 20.73 1.95
CA ILE A 212 2.56 19.39 1.70
C ILE A 212 3.88 19.26 2.45
N GLU A 213 4.00 18.23 3.27
CA GLU A 213 5.22 17.86 3.98
C GLU A 213 5.72 16.48 3.53
N SER A 214 7.04 16.25 3.60
CA SER A 214 7.61 14.90 3.48
C SER A 214 7.09 14.01 4.60
N TYR A 215 6.75 12.77 4.30
CA TYR A 215 6.20 11.86 5.31
C TYR A 215 7.27 11.46 6.34
N GLU A 216 8.50 11.21 5.87
CA GLU A 216 9.61 10.74 6.70
C GLU A 216 10.21 11.88 7.55
N ALA A 217 10.61 12.99 6.91
CA ALA A 217 11.28 14.09 7.60
C ALA A 217 10.32 15.11 8.23
N LYS A 218 9.02 15.07 7.87
CA LYS A 218 7.99 16.04 8.33
C LYS A 218 8.34 17.48 7.99
N GLU A 219 9.07 17.66 6.89
CA GLU A 219 9.51 18.96 6.40
C GLU A 219 8.58 19.46 5.30
N VAL A 220 8.21 20.74 5.38
CA VAL A 220 7.36 21.39 4.37
C VAL A 220 8.11 21.47 3.04
N ILE A 221 7.46 21.01 1.97
CA ILE A 221 8.03 20.94 0.63
C ILE A 221 7.98 22.32 -0.03
N GLY A 222 9.09 23.06 0.04
CA GLY A 222 9.31 24.28 -0.72
C GLY A 222 8.17 25.31 -0.63
N ASN A 223 7.54 25.60 -1.77
CA ASN A 223 6.42 26.53 -1.91
C ASN A 223 5.04 25.84 -1.84
N LEU A 224 4.97 24.53 -1.55
CA LEU A 224 3.71 23.78 -1.38
C LEU A 224 3.11 24.06 -0.01
N LYS A 225 2.84 25.33 0.25
CA LYS A 225 2.19 25.83 1.46
C LYS A 225 1.32 27.03 1.12
N GLY A 226 0.27 27.22 1.89
CA GLY A 226 -0.65 28.33 1.76
C GLY A 226 -1.35 28.61 3.08
N PHE A 227 -2.05 29.73 3.12
CA PHE A 227 -2.84 30.11 4.28
C PHE A 227 -4.08 30.89 3.86
N ASN A 228 -5.09 30.85 4.72
CA ASN A 228 -6.29 31.68 4.65
C ASN A 228 -6.53 32.29 6.03
N ARG A 229 -6.76 33.61 6.10
CA ARG A 229 -7.30 34.23 7.31
C ARG A 229 -8.82 34.12 7.26
N GLU A 230 -9.42 33.55 8.29
CA GLU A 230 -10.86 33.33 8.38
C GLU A 230 -11.44 33.96 9.66
N LYS A 231 -12.75 34.14 9.64
CA LYS A 231 -13.54 34.56 10.80
C LYS A 231 -14.18 33.33 11.43
N ALA A 232 -14.15 33.27 12.75
CA ALA A 232 -14.70 32.15 13.51
C ALA A 232 -16.22 32.04 13.28
N LYS A 233 -16.65 30.90 12.73
CA LYS A 233 -18.04 30.61 12.36
C LYS A 233 -18.35 29.11 12.57
N PRO A 234 -19.63 28.68 12.52
CA PRO A 234 -19.99 27.28 12.75
C PRO A 234 -19.34 26.29 11.79
N VAL A 235 -19.16 26.67 10.52
CA VAL A 235 -18.48 25.85 9.49
C VAL A 235 -17.63 26.74 8.59
N SER A 236 -16.33 26.46 8.52
CA SER A 236 -15.41 27.03 7.53
C SER A 236 -14.97 25.97 6.53
N ILE A 237 -15.08 26.27 5.24
CA ILE A 237 -14.73 25.35 4.16
C ILE A 237 -13.31 25.64 3.68
N ILE A 238 -12.54 24.57 3.49
CA ILE A 238 -11.21 24.58 2.90
C ILE A 238 -11.30 23.80 1.60
N LEU A 239 -11.29 24.51 0.48
CA LEU A 239 -11.24 23.92 -0.86
C LEU A 239 -10.03 24.50 -1.58
N LYS A 240 -8.96 23.72 -1.68
CA LYS A 240 -7.64 24.17 -2.12
C LYS A 240 -6.97 23.13 -3.01
N SER A 241 -5.87 23.55 -3.64
CA SER A 241 -5.07 22.65 -4.46
C SER A 241 -3.62 23.07 -4.51
N PHE A 242 -2.73 22.09 -4.71
CA PHE A 242 -1.32 22.30 -4.99
C PHE A 242 -0.98 21.85 -6.40
N ASN A 243 -0.08 22.59 -7.06
CA ASN A 243 0.60 22.09 -8.25
C ASN A 243 1.68 21.10 -7.79
N ILE A 244 1.62 19.87 -8.30
CA ILE A 244 2.55 18.77 -7.98
C ILE A 244 3.29 18.26 -9.22
N ALA A 245 3.26 19.00 -10.33
CA ALA A 245 4.00 18.66 -11.55
C ALA A 245 5.50 18.45 -11.25
N ASP A 246 6.06 19.33 -10.41
CA ASP A 246 7.46 19.29 -9.98
C ASP A 246 7.65 18.63 -8.60
N LEU A 247 6.64 17.93 -8.07
CA LEU A 247 6.79 17.14 -6.85
C LEU A 247 7.50 15.82 -7.21
N PRO A 248 8.72 15.55 -6.71
CA PRO A 248 9.43 14.30 -6.97
C PRO A 248 8.70 13.11 -6.35
N SER A 249 9.04 11.89 -6.78
CA SER A 249 8.49 10.71 -6.13
C SER A 249 8.84 10.66 -4.65
N GLY A 250 7.90 10.14 -3.86
CA GLY A 250 8.08 10.03 -2.43
C GLY A 250 6.75 9.87 -1.72
N ASN A 251 6.85 9.81 -0.41
CA ASN A 251 5.72 9.75 0.50
C ASN A 251 5.52 11.14 1.11
N TYR A 252 4.29 11.61 1.10
CA TYR A 252 3.96 12.96 1.54
C TYR A 252 2.72 12.96 2.41
N SER A 253 2.47 14.08 3.06
CA SER A 253 1.20 14.35 3.71
C SER A 253 0.71 15.75 3.39
N ILE A 254 -0.59 15.90 3.13
CA ILE A 254 -1.24 17.20 3.20
C ILE A 254 -1.55 17.45 4.66
N ASN A 255 -1.02 18.54 5.21
CA ASN A 255 -1.22 18.98 6.58
C ASN A 255 -2.08 20.25 6.58
N ILE A 256 -3.17 20.26 7.34
CA ILE A 256 -4.05 21.40 7.59
C ILE A 256 -4.01 21.73 9.07
N GLU A 257 -3.75 22.99 9.38
CA GLU A 257 -3.69 23.51 10.75
C GLU A 257 -4.62 24.70 10.90
N ALA A 258 -5.30 24.78 12.05
CA ALA A 258 -5.98 25.97 12.52
C ALA A 258 -5.17 26.58 13.66
N ARG A 259 -4.85 27.87 13.55
CA ARG A 259 -4.04 28.62 14.52
C ARG A 259 -4.78 29.87 14.98
N ASP A 260 -4.59 30.25 16.23
CA ASP A 260 -5.20 31.45 16.80
C ASP A 260 -4.49 32.74 16.33
N LYS A 261 -4.92 33.90 16.85
CA LYS A 261 -4.30 35.20 16.54
C LYS A 261 -2.88 35.36 17.09
N ASN A 262 -2.50 34.58 18.10
CA ASN A 262 -1.15 34.53 18.67
C ASN A 262 -0.26 33.50 17.95
N ASN A 263 -0.76 32.89 16.87
CA ASN A 263 -0.10 31.84 16.09
C ASN A 263 0.06 30.50 16.84
N GLU A 264 -0.70 30.28 17.92
CA GLU A 264 -0.77 29.02 18.64
C GLU A 264 -1.59 27.99 17.86
N LEU A 265 -1.12 26.74 17.83
CA LEU A 265 -1.79 25.64 17.14
C LEU A 265 -3.02 25.18 17.92
N LEU A 266 -4.20 25.29 17.31
CA LEU A 266 -5.47 24.85 17.89
C LEU A 266 -5.85 23.43 17.45
N LEU A 267 -5.73 23.15 16.15
CA LEU A 267 -6.10 21.87 15.55
C LEU A 267 -5.17 21.55 14.40
N GLN A 268 -4.95 20.25 14.17
CA GLN A 268 -4.17 19.73 13.06
C GLN A 268 -4.87 18.50 12.47
N LYS A 269 -4.87 18.39 11.14
CA LYS A 269 -5.33 17.21 10.41
C LYS A 269 -4.37 16.91 9.27
N LYS A 270 -4.03 15.63 9.09
CA LYS A 270 -3.13 15.17 8.04
C LYS A 270 -3.77 14.06 7.22
N ILE A 271 -3.47 14.02 5.92
CA ILE A 271 -3.75 12.87 5.06
C ILE A 271 -2.49 12.51 4.28
N PHE A 272 -2.19 11.22 4.24
CA PHE A 272 -1.08 10.65 3.49
C PHE A 272 -1.38 10.57 2.00
N PHE A 273 -0.37 10.77 1.16
CA PHE A 273 -0.40 10.36 -0.24
C PHE A 273 1.00 10.01 -0.75
N GLN A 274 1.05 9.17 -1.77
CA GLN A 274 2.28 8.76 -2.45
C GLN A 274 2.34 9.39 -3.84
N ARG A 275 3.50 9.91 -4.21
CA ARG A 275 3.78 10.47 -5.54
C ARG A 275 4.72 9.54 -6.30
N SER A 276 4.42 9.28 -7.56
CA SER A 276 5.35 8.69 -8.52
C SER A 276 5.60 9.64 -9.69
N ASN A 277 6.74 10.31 -9.65
CA ASN A 277 7.23 11.22 -10.67
C ASN A 277 8.71 10.96 -10.99
N PRO A 278 9.01 9.94 -11.81
CA PRO A 278 10.39 9.53 -12.10
C PRO A 278 11.21 10.58 -12.86
N LYS A 279 10.55 11.53 -13.54
CA LYS A 279 11.20 12.60 -14.31
C LYS A 279 11.77 13.71 -13.43
N VAL A 280 11.17 13.94 -12.27
CA VAL A 280 11.60 14.98 -11.34
C VAL A 280 12.57 14.37 -10.34
N ILE A 281 13.83 14.77 -10.46
CA ILE A 281 14.87 14.47 -9.48
C ILE A 281 14.59 15.38 -8.28
N SER A 282 14.53 14.79 -7.07
CA SER A 282 14.36 15.58 -5.85
C SER A 282 15.47 16.62 -5.74
N THR A 283 15.11 17.89 -5.88
CA THR A 283 16.01 19.05 -5.69
C THR A 283 16.22 19.37 -4.22
N PHE A 284 15.63 18.59 -3.31
CA PHE A 284 15.89 18.65 -1.87
C PHE A 284 17.21 17.97 -1.47
N SER A 285 17.95 17.44 -2.43
CA SER A 285 19.37 17.13 -2.28
C SER A 285 20.19 18.42 -2.25
N PRO A 286 21.34 18.45 -1.56
CA PRO A 286 22.35 19.43 -1.87
C PRO A 286 22.61 19.37 -3.38
N THR A 287 22.37 20.49 -4.08
CA THR A 287 22.57 20.64 -5.53
C THR A 287 24.02 20.31 -5.92
N ASP A 288 24.92 20.37 -4.93
CA ASP A 288 26.31 20.04 -5.05
C ASP A 288 26.68 18.84 -4.16
N ILE A 289 26.76 17.66 -4.78
CA ILE A 289 27.28 16.44 -4.16
C ILE A 289 28.80 16.31 -4.33
N SER A 290 29.49 17.27 -4.96
CA SER A 290 30.93 17.19 -5.25
C SER A 290 31.81 17.12 -4.01
N SER A 291 31.33 17.62 -2.87
CA SER A 291 32.00 17.55 -1.56
C SER A 291 31.56 16.36 -0.70
N SER A 292 30.66 15.52 -1.21
CA SER A 292 30.09 14.39 -0.45
C SER A 292 30.90 13.10 -0.60
N PHE A 293 30.59 12.11 0.23
CA PHE A 293 31.27 10.80 0.21
C PHE A 293 31.05 10.00 -1.09
N VAL A 294 30.06 10.37 -1.91
CA VAL A 294 29.78 9.68 -3.18
C VAL A 294 30.58 10.24 -4.36
N ALA A 295 31.18 11.43 -4.21
CA ALA A 295 31.86 12.14 -5.29
C ALA A 295 33.03 11.34 -5.87
N GLU A 296 33.74 10.58 -5.03
CA GLU A 296 34.89 9.76 -5.41
C GLU A 296 34.51 8.37 -5.93
N MET A 297 33.22 7.98 -5.85
CA MET A 297 32.77 6.66 -6.27
C MET A 297 32.63 6.57 -7.78
N ASN A 298 33.18 5.52 -8.37
CA ASN A 298 33.04 5.27 -9.81
C ASN A 298 31.72 4.53 -10.15
N THR A 299 31.38 4.47 -11.43
CA THR A 299 30.12 3.87 -11.92
C THR A 299 29.94 2.41 -11.49
N ASN A 300 31.00 1.61 -11.52
CA ASN A 300 30.93 0.19 -11.18
C ASN A 300 30.73 -0.01 -9.66
N GLU A 301 31.42 0.79 -8.85
CA GLU A 301 31.23 0.80 -7.39
C GLU A 301 29.80 1.21 -7.04
N LEU A 302 29.30 2.29 -7.64
CA LEU A 302 27.93 2.75 -7.43
C LEU A 302 26.91 1.70 -7.89
N ALA A 303 27.15 1.00 -9.00
CA ALA A 303 26.26 -0.05 -9.46
C ALA A 303 26.16 -1.18 -8.42
N GLU A 304 27.30 -1.61 -7.86
CA GLU A 304 27.34 -2.62 -6.81
C GLU A 304 26.67 -2.13 -5.52
N PHE A 305 26.94 -0.89 -5.11
CA PHE A 305 26.37 -0.32 -3.89
C PHE A 305 24.85 -0.13 -4.01
N ILE A 306 24.37 0.34 -5.16
CA ILE A 306 22.93 0.49 -5.44
C ILE A 306 22.23 -0.87 -5.45
N LYS A 307 22.86 -1.93 -5.97
CA LYS A 307 22.32 -3.30 -5.84
C LYS A 307 22.32 -3.77 -4.39
N SER A 308 23.37 -3.46 -3.63
CA SER A 308 23.49 -3.92 -2.25
C SER A 308 22.42 -3.36 -1.30
N ILE A 309 21.85 -2.19 -1.60
CA ILE A 309 20.77 -1.56 -0.81
C ILE A 309 19.37 -2.06 -1.20
N GLU A 310 19.25 -2.93 -2.21
CA GLU A 310 17.97 -3.50 -2.65
C GLU A 310 17.14 -4.10 -1.48
N PRO A 311 17.73 -4.87 -0.53
CA PRO A 311 16.99 -5.50 0.56
C PRO A 311 16.29 -4.52 1.52
N ILE A 312 16.80 -3.29 1.63
CA ILE A 312 16.28 -2.23 2.52
C ILE A 312 15.58 -1.09 1.76
N SER A 313 15.35 -1.29 0.46
CA SER A 313 14.68 -0.33 -0.41
C SER A 313 13.17 -0.55 -0.44
N THR A 314 12.41 0.53 -0.48
CA THR A 314 10.97 0.53 -0.77
C THR A 314 10.70 0.21 -2.24
N ALA A 315 9.46 -0.16 -2.59
CA ALA A 315 9.09 -0.45 -3.99
C ALA A 315 9.42 0.69 -4.97
N ILE A 316 9.29 1.95 -4.52
CA ILE A 316 9.67 3.13 -5.31
C ILE A 316 11.18 3.19 -5.47
N GLU A 317 11.93 3.10 -4.37
CA GLU A 317 13.40 3.14 -4.40
C GLU A 317 13.97 2.04 -5.29
N LEU A 318 13.35 0.85 -5.30
CA LEU A 318 13.71 -0.25 -6.20
C LEU A 318 13.52 0.13 -7.68
N ASN A 319 12.40 0.77 -8.02
CA ASN A 319 12.15 1.23 -9.38
C ASN A 319 13.15 2.32 -9.79
N TYR A 320 13.47 3.23 -8.88
CA TYR A 320 14.52 4.23 -9.10
C TYR A 320 15.90 3.60 -9.28
N ALA A 321 16.32 2.70 -8.38
CA ALA A 321 17.57 1.97 -8.47
C ALA A 321 17.68 1.28 -9.84
N ARG A 322 16.65 0.55 -10.27
CA ARG A 322 16.60 -0.11 -11.58
C ARG A 322 16.75 0.87 -12.73
N ASN A 323 16.10 2.04 -12.67
CA ASN A 323 16.22 3.07 -13.69
C ASN A 323 17.63 3.68 -13.73
N GLN A 324 18.24 3.96 -12.57
CA GLN A 324 19.61 4.49 -12.51
C GLN A 324 20.65 3.47 -13.01
N LEU A 325 20.49 2.20 -12.62
CA LEU A 325 21.34 1.10 -13.10
C LEU A 325 21.22 0.88 -14.62
N LYS A 326 20.02 1.05 -15.19
CA LYS A 326 19.80 0.98 -16.64
C LYS A 326 20.37 2.18 -17.38
N GLY A 327 20.21 3.38 -16.82
CA GLY A 327 20.71 4.63 -17.41
C GLY A 327 22.24 4.72 -17.39
N ASN A 328 22.89 4.05 -16.43
CA ASN A 328 24.35 3.96 -16.29
C ASN A 328 25.06 5.33 -16.27
N ASN A 329 24.39 6.35 -15.71
CA ASN A 329 24.93 7.70 -15.60
C ASN A 329 25.49 7.90 -14.19
N THR A 330 26.81 8.11 -14.08
CA THR A 330 27.52 8.24 -12.80
C THR A 330 26.93 9.34 -11.92
N GLU A 331 26.68 10.53 -12.46
CA GLU A 331 26.18 11.66 -11.68
C GLU A 331 24.80 11.36 -11.09
N LEU A 332 23.92 10.75 -11.89
CA LEU A 332 22.58 10.37 -11.43
C LEU A 332 22.64 9.24 -10.38
N MET A 333 23.54 8.28 -10.54
CA MET A 333 23.76 7.21 -9.58
C MET A 333 24.33 7.74 -8.26
N GLN A 334 25.28 8.67 -8.30
CA GLN A 334 25.81 9.35 -7.12
C GLN A 334 24.71 10.11 -6.38
N LYS A 335 23.91 10.91 -7.11
CA LYS A 335 22.78 11.65 -6.53
C LYS A 335 21.77 10.73 -5.87
N TYR A 336 21.35 9.66 -6.56
CA TYR A 336 20.43 8.68 -6.00
C TYR A 336 20.99 8.01 -4.74
N PHE A 337 22.23 7.54 -4.79
CA PHE A 337 22.86 6.84 -3.67
C PHE A 337 23.07 7.76 -2.46
N TYR A 338 23.49 9.00 -2.68
CA TYR A 338 23.57 10.01 -1.63
C TYR A 338 22.20 10.25 -0.98
N ASN A 339 21.18 10.46 -1.80
CA ASN A 339 19.82 10.73 -1.33
C ASN A 339 19.24 9.59 -0.52
N PHE A 340 19.47 8.35 -0.95
CA PHE A 340 19.03 7.16 -0.25
C PHE A 340 19.48 7.17 1.22
N TRP A 341 20.74 7.55 1.46
CA TRP A 341 21.32 7.66 2.80
C TRP A 341 20.95 8.95 3.51
N PHE A 342 20.86 10.07 2.79
CA PHE A 342 20.47 11.36 3.35
C PHE A 342 19.03 11.35 3.90
N THR A 343 18.08 10.75 3.19
CA THR A 343 16.70 10.61 3.67
C THR A 343 16.61 9.76 4.95
N ARG A 344 17.53 8.80 5.14
CA ARG A 344 17.57 7.93 6.32
C ARG A 344 18.33 8.56 7.49
N ASN A 345 19.39 9.33 7.21
CA ASN A 345 20.19 10.03 8.20
C ASN A 345 20.69 11.37 7.61
N PRO A 346 19.94 12.47 7.79
CA PRO A 346 20.31 13.78 7.25
C PRO A 346 21.58 14.36 7.88
N GLU A 347 21.86 14.03 9.15
CA GLU A 347 23.02 14.55 9.88
C GLU A 347 24.32 13.91 9.40
N ASN A 348 24.35 12.58 9.26
CA ASN A 348 25.54 11.82 8.89
C ASN A 348 25.25 10.70 7.86
N PRO A 349 24.96 11.04 6.58
CA PRO A 349 24.64 10.04 5.55
C PRO A 349 25.79 9.04 5.31
N LYS A 350 27.04 9.52 5.36
CA LYS A 350 28.25 8.71 5.17
C LYS A 350 28.37 7.63 6.24
N GLU A 351 28.09 7.97 7.49
CA GLU A 351 28.18 7.03 8.62
C GLU A 351 27.13 5.93 8.51
N ALA A 352 25.90 6.30 8.12
CA ALA A 352 24.82 5.35 7.87
C ALA A 352 25.21 4.34 6.76
N TRP A 353 25.76 4.82 5.65
CA TRP A 353 26.29 3.96 4.60
C TRP A 353 27.41 3.04 5.10
N ILE A 354 28.42 3.58 5.79
CA ILE A 354 29.56 2.79 6.29
C ILE A 354 29.09 1.68 7.24
N THR A 355 28.12 2.00 8.10
CA THR A 355 27.54 1.03 9.04
C THR A 355 26.81 -0.09 8.29
N TYR A 356 25.97 0.26 7.33
CA TYR A 356 25.27 -0.73 6.51
C TYR A 356 26.23 -1.56 5.65
N LYS A 357 27.24 -0.94 5.06
CA LYS A 357 28.26 -1.61 4.25
C LYS A 357 28.96 -2.72 5.04
N LYS A 358 29.21 -2.54 6.34
CA LYS A 358 29.78 -3.60 7.19
C LYS A 358 28.87 -4.83 7.25
N GLU A 359 27.56 -4.64 7.37
CA GLU A 359 26.60 -5.75 7.33
C GLU A 359 26.53 -6.41 5.95
N VAL A 360 26.61 -5.62 4.87
CA VAL A 360 26.72 -6.15 3.49
C VAL A 360 27.99 -6.98 3.33
N ASP A 361 29.12 -6.53 3.86
CA ASP A 361 30.39 -7.27 3.80
C ASP A 361 30.31 -8.60 4.58
N ILE A 362 29.65 -8.61 5.75
CA ILE A 362 29.36 -9.83 6.52
C ILE A 362 28.48 -10.78 5.68
N VAL A 363 27.38 -10.27 5.14
CA VAL A 363 26.43 -11.05 4.34
C VAL A 363 27.09 -11.63 3.08
N ASN A 364 27.93 -10.85 2.41
CA ASN A 364 28.69 -11.31 1.26
C ASN A 364 29.70 -12.40 1.66
N LYS A 365 30.33 -12.30 2.83
CA LYS A 365 31.26 -13.33 3.29
C LYS A 365 30.56 -14.65 3.62
N GLU A 366 29.42 -14.58 4.31
CA GLU A 366 28.74 -15.77 4.84
C GLU A 366 27.83 -16.44 3.79
N PHE A 367 27.17 -15.66 2.93
CA PHE A 367 26.06 -16.13 2.10
C PHE A 367 26.30 -16.05 0.59
N SER A 368 27.44 -15.56 0.11
CA SER A 368 27.71 -15.57 -1.33
C SER A 368 27.83 -16.98 -1.89
N THR A 369 27.50 -17.12 -3.17
CA THR A 369 27.72 -18.32 -3.97
C THR A 369 28.71 -18.02 -5.09
N ALA A 370 29.01 -19.01 -5.94
CA ALA A 370 29.86 -18.80 -7.11
C ALA A 370 29.27 -17.79 -8.12
N ILE A 371 27.96 -17.57 -8.11
CA ILE A 371 27.23 -16.78 -9.12
C ILE A 371 26.37 -15.66 -8.54
N LYS A 372 26.09 -15.67 -7.22
CA LYS A 372 25.29 -14.64 -6.53
C LYS A 372 26.09 -14.03 -5.40
N LYS A 373 25.98 -12.72 -5.24
CA LYS A 373 26.48 -12.04 -4.04
C LYS A 373 25.58 -12.35 -2.85
N GLY A 374 26.11 -12.28 -1.64
CA GLY A 374 25.37 -12.56 -0.42
C GLY A 374 24.09 -11.74 -0.30
N TYR A 375 24.13 -10.44 -0.62
CA TYR A 375 22.95 -9.56 -0.56
C TYR A 375 21.84 -9.94 -1.56
N GLU A 376 22.15 -10.74 -2.59
CA GLU A 376 21.18 -11.25 -3.59
C GLU A 376 20.55 -12.57 -3.15
N THR A 377 21.10 -13.23 -2.13
CA THR A 377 20.54 -14.48 -1.60
C THR A 377 19.39 -14.21 -0.64
N ASP A 378 18.46 -15.16 -0.49
CA ASP A 378 17.33 -14.99 0.43
C ASP A 378 17.80 -14.84 1.89
N ARG A 379 18.85 -15.57 2.30
CA ARG A 379 19.49 -15.41 3.61
C ARG A 379 20.04 -14.01 3.81
N GLY A 380 20.83 -13.51 2.85
CA GLY A 380 21.40 -12.17 2.93
C GLY A 380 20.36 -11.07 2.88
N ARG A 381 19.33 -11.21 2.04
CA ARG A 381 18.19 -10.29 1.97
C ARG A 381 17.46 -10.19 3.31
N VAL A 382 17.13 -11.34 3.93
CA VAL A 382 16.47 -11.38 5.24
C VAL A 382 17.37 -10.79 6.33
N TYR A 383 18.66 -11.12 6.32
CA TYR A 383 19.64 -10.56 7.26
C TYR A 383 19.73 -9.03 7.15
N LEU A 384 19.86 -8.48 5.93
CA LEU A 384 19.99 -7.04 5.73
C LEU A 384 18.70 -6.28 6.03
N LYS A 385 17.53 -6.87 5.73
CA LYS A 385 16.22 -6.25 5.93
C LYS A 385 15.77 -6.25 7.39
N HIS A 386 16.10 -7.30 8.14
CA HIS A 386 15.60 -7.50 9.51
C HIS A 386 16.70 -7.48 10.57
N GLY A 387 17.96 -7.36 10.16
CA GLY A 387 19.12 -7.47 11.03
C GLY A 387 19.52 -8.92 11.32
N LYS A 388 20.52 -9.06 12.19
CA LYS A 388 21.01 -10.36 12.64
C LYS A 388 19.92 -11.14 13.39
N PRO A 389 19.68 -12.41 13.07
CA PRO A 389 18.73 -13.25 13.81
C PRO A 389 19.17 -13.44 15.27
N ASN A 390 18.19 -13.64 16.16
CA ASN A 390 18.44 -13.92 17.57
C ASN A 390 19.02 -15.32 17.76
N THR A 391 18.47 -16.30 17.05
CA THR A 391 18.92 -17.70 17.10
C THR A 391 18.94 -18.27 15.68
N ILE A 392 19.96 -19.08 15.39
CA ILE A 392 20.08 -19.83 14.13
C ILE A 392 20.22 -21.30 14.49
N VAL A 393 19.30 -22.13 14.00
CA VAL A 393 19.44 -23.59 14.06
C VAL A 393 19.92 -24.08 12.69
N GLN A 394 21.12 -24.66 12.64
CA GLN A 394 21.73 -25.18 11.41
C GLN A 394 21.73 -26.70 11.42
N ARG A 395 21.20 -27.33 10.37
CA ARG A 395 21.13 -28.79 10.22
C ARG A 395 21.51 -29.18 8.81
N TYR A 396 22.82 -29.31 8.58
CA TYR A 396 23.36 -29.63 7.25
C TYR A 396 23.52 -31.12 6.98
N SER A 397 23.46 -31.96 8.01
CA SER A 397 23.76 -33.40 7.91
C SER A 397 22.60 -34.27 8.42
N GLU A 398 21.38 -33.73 8.49
CA GLU A 398 20.21 -34.50 8.88
C GLU A 398 19.87 -35.52 7.78
N PRO A 399 19.91 -36.85 8.05
CA PRO A 399 19.85 -37.86 6.99
C PRO A 399 18.57 -37.84 6.16
N SER A 400 17.44 -37.47 6.75
CA SER A 400 16.14 -37.49 6.10
C SER A 400 15.74 -36.15 5.46
N ALA A 401 16.55 -35.10 5.61
CA ALA A 401 16.25 -33.74 5.15
C ALA A 401 17.29 -33.22 4.15
N TYR A 402 16.91 -32.24 3.33
CA TYR A 402 17.90 -31.34 2.72
C TYR A 402 18.58 -30.51 3.81
N PRO A 403 19.86 -30.10 3.66
CA PRO A 403 20.51 -29.15 4.56
C PRO A 403 19.65 -27.91 4.75
N TYR A 404 19.40 -27.49 5.99
CA TYR A 404 18.54 -26.34 6.27
C TYR A 404 19.00 -25.49 7.44
N GLU A 405 18.48 -24.27 7.46
CA GLU A 405 18.64 -23.31 8.54
C GLU A 405 17.28 -22.77 8.97
N ILE A 406 17.08 -22.64 10.28
CA ILE A 406 15.92 -21.96 10.84
C ILE A 406 16.42 -20.73 11.59
N TRP A 407 16.05 -19.56 11.10
CA TRP A 407 16.39 -18.28 11.70
C TRP A 407 15.22 -17.77 12.52
N HIS A 408 15.48 -17.40 13.76
CA HIS A 408 14.47 -16.91 14.68
C HIS A 408 14.72 -15.46 15.06
N TYR A 409 13.63 -14.69 15.05
CA TYR A 409 13.58 -13.31 15.47
C TYR A 409 12.49 -13.13 16.53
N TYR A 410 12.85 -12.59 17.70
CA TYR A 410 11.86 -12.28 18.73
C TYR A 410 10.83 -11.26 18.25
N LYS A 411 11.27 -10.29 17.44
CA LYS A 411 10.42 -9.25 16.86
C LYS A 411 10.94 -8.83 15.48
N VAL A 412 10.04 -8.76 14.51
CA VAL A 412 10.26 -8.17 13.18
C VAL A 412 9.09 -7.23 12.90
N ALA A 413 9.38 -5.95 12.69
CA ALA A 413 8.36 -4.91 12.57
C ALA A 413 7.33 -4.98 13.72
N ASN A 414 6.05 -5.24 13.40
CA ASN A 414 4.96 -5.35 14.36
C ASN A 414 4.64 -6.80 14.77
N PHE A 415 5.41 -7.78 14.30
CA PHE A 415 5.17 -9.20 14.55
C PHE A 415 6.22 -9.77 15.50
N SER A 416 5.77 -10.63 16.41
CA SER A 416 6.63 -11.35 17.34
C SER A 416 6.85 -12.79 16.91
N ASN A 417 7.96 -13.39 17.34
CA ASN A 417 8.24 -14.81 17.20
C ASN A 417 8.28 -15.27 15.72
N ILE A 418 8.98 -14.49 14.91
CA ILE A 418 9.11 -14.69 13.47
C ILE A 418 10.22 -15.69 13.17
N ARG A 419 9.96 -16.56 12.21
CA ARG A 419 10.83 -17.66 11.80
C ARG A 419 10.94 -17.70 10.29
N PHE A 420 12.15 -17.91 9.83
CA PHE A 420 12.45 -18.15 8.42
C PHE A 420 13.14 -19.50 8.30
N VAL A 421 12.68 -20.32 7.38
CA VAL A 421 13.27 -21.61 7.05
C VAL A 421 13.94 -21.47 5.69
N PHE A 422 15.23 -21.74 5.63
CA PHE A 422 16.00 -21.80 4.40
C PHE A 422 16.54 -23.21 4.20
N TYR A 423 16.66 -23.66 2.96
CA TYR A 423 17.14 -25.01 2.68
C TYR A 423 17.98 -25.03 1.42
N ASN A 424 18.86 -26.02 1.29
CA ASN A 424 19.69 -26.23 0.12
C ASN A 424 19.18 -27.43 -0.69
N PRO A 425 18.37 -27.21 -1.73
CA PRO A 425 17.86 -28.29 -2.58
C PRO A 425 18.93 -28.89 -3.51
N ASP A 426 19.96 -28.13 -3.88
CA ASP A 426 20.94 -28.55 -4.89
C ASP A 426 22.14 -29.29 -4.30
N LEU A 427 22.37 -29.17 -2.98
CA LEU A 427 23.42 -29.83 -2.19
C LEU A 427 24.86 -29.48 -2.59
N VAL A 428 25.05 -28.61 -3.57
CA VAL A 428 26.35 -28.32 -4.19
C VAL A 428 26.71 -26.86 -4.00
N SER A 429 25.73 -25.97 -4.15
CA SER A 429 25.90 -24.54 -3.94
C SER A 429 25.70 -24.19 -2.47
N ASN A 430 26.18 -23.02 -2.06
CA ASN A 430 25.80 -22.41 -0.79
C ASN A 430 24.51 -21.56 -0.96
N ASP A 431 23.66 -21.87 -1.94
CA ASP A 431 22.38 -21.17 -2.13
C ASP A 431 21.32 -21.85 -1.25
N PHE A 432 20.84 -21.11 -0.25
CA PHE A 432 19.76 -21.57 0.61
C PHE A 432 18.55 -20.67 0.37
N PRO A 433 17.73 -20.94 -0.66
CA PRO A 433 16.48 -20.23 -0.88
C PRO A 433 15.53 -20.37 0.32
N MET A 434 14.68 -19.37 0.51
CA MET A 434 13.65 -19.39 1.53
C MET A 434 12.61 -20.45 1.17
N LEU A 435 12.37 -21.35 2.11
CA LEU A 435 11.38 -22.41 2.01
C LEU A 435 10.06 -22.03 2.67
N HIS A 436 10.11 -21.31 3.80
CA HIS A 436 8.93 -20.91 4.57
C HIS A 436 9.21 -19.72 5.49
N SER A 437 8.20 -18.88 5.71
CA SER A 437 8.15 -17.88 6.78
C SER A 437 6.75 -17.76 7.36
N ASN A 438 6.68 -17.45 8.66
CA ASN A 438 5.45 -17.05 9.32
C ASN A 438 5.27 -15.51 9.36
N LEU A 439 6.16 -14.73 8.73
CA LEU A 439 6.01 -13.28 8.59
C LEU A 439 5.00 -12.95 7.48
N PRO A 440 3.94 -12.16 7.74
CA PRO A 440 3.02 -11.73 6.71
C PRO A 440 3.73 -10.95 5.60
N GLY A 441 3.44 -11.30 4.35
CA GLY A 441 4.06 -10.71 3.16
C GLY A 441 5.33 -11.43 2.65
N GLU A 442 5.85 -12.38 3.40
CA GLU A 442 6.93 -13.28 2.94
C GLU A 442 6.36 -14.63 2.46
N LEU A 443 7.22 -15.51 1.93
CA LEU A 443 6.81 -16.81 1.40
C LEU A 443 6.20 -17.70 2.51
N ASN A 444 4.88 -17.85 2.49
CA ASN A 444 4.18 -18.81 3.34
C ASN A 444 3.94 -20.11 2.58
N ASN A 445 4.71 -21.15 2.92
CA ASN A 445 4.57 -22.48 2.35
C ASN A 445 4.09 -23.48 3.41
N PRO A 446 2.80 -23.84 3.47
CA PRO A 446 2.29 -24.79 4.47
C PRO A 446 2.87 -26.20 4.35
N GLN A 447 3.43 -26.57 3.20
CA GLN A 447 3.99 -27.90 2.93
C GLN A 447 5.52 -27.94 3.04
N TRP A 448 6.12 -26.92 3.65
CA TRP A 448 7.58 -26.80 3.72
C TRP A 448 8.24 -28.04 4.35
N LYS A 449 7.61 -28.66 5.33
CA LYS A 449 8.08 -29.91 5.96
C LYS A 449 8.16 -31.05 4.96
N VAL A 450 7.17 -31.20 4.10
CA VAL A 450 7.17 -32.23 3.06
C VAL A 450 8.28 -31.97 2.05
N GLN A 451 8.44 -30.72 1.63
CA GLN A 451 9.48 -30.33 0.67
C GLN A 451 10.90 -30.51 1.23
N LEU A 452 11.11 -30.19 2.51
CA LEU A 452 12.38 -30.37 3.19
C LEU A 452 12.82 -31.84 3.24
N HIS A 453 11.86 -32.77 3.31
CA HIS A 453 12.12 -34.21 3.41
C HIS A 453 11.83 -34.97 2.10
N LYS A 454 11.70 -34.28 0.97
CA LYS A 454 11.27 -34.86 -0.33
C LYS A 454 12.17 -36.02 -0.83
N ARG A 455 13.41 -36.13 -0.38
CA ARG A 455 14.32 -37.25 -0.72
C ARG A 455 13.89 -38.57 -0.08
N THR A 456 13.23 -38.50 1.08
CA THR A 456 12.87 -39.67 1.89
C THR A 456 11.37 -39.85 2.04
N ASN A 457 10.57 -38.79 1.80
CA ASN A 457 9.12 -38.84 1.89
C ASN A 457 8.48 -38.41 0.55
N GLN A 458 7.60 -39.24 -0.01
CA GLN A 458 6.73 -38.86 -1.12
C GLN A 458 5.34 -38.58 -0.55
N PRO A 459 4.79 -37.36 -0.72
CA PRO A 459 3.44 -37.05 -0.25
C PRO A 459 2.41 -37.94 -0.95
N ARG A 460 1.43 -38.44 -0.18
CA ARG A 460 0.31 -39.23 -0.69
C ARG A 460 -0.71 -38.38 -1.43
N ASP A 461 -0.79 -37.09 -1.09
CA ASP A 461 -1.70 -36.11 -1.70
C ASP A 461 -1.08 -34.71 -1.71
N MET A 462 -1.52 -33.84 -2.63
CA MET A 462 -1.09 -32.45 -2.75
C MET A 462 -1.54 -31.56 -1.58
N GLU A 463 -2.41 -32.03 -0.69
CA GLU A 463 -2.83 -31.32 0.53
C GLU A 463 -2.03 -31.70 1.79
N GLU A 464 -1.13 -32.68 1.71
CA GLU A 464 -0.39 -33.18 2.87
C GLU A 464 0.60 -32.13 3.40
N LYS A 465 0.46 -31.74 4.67
CA LYS A 465 1.28 -30.69 5.32
C LYS A 465 2.36 -31.23 6.26
N ASN A 466 2.24 -32.48 6.68
CA ASN A 466 3.16 -33.13 7.61
C ASN A 466 3.80 -34.36 6.94
N ASN A 467 4.98 -34.75 7.41
CA ASN A 467 5.59 -35.99 6.95
C ASN A 467 5.00 -37.21 7.67
N ASN A 468 5.06 -38.37 7.02
CA ASN A 468 4.92 -39.65 7.71
C ASN A 468 6.02 -39.77 8.78
N GLU A 469 5.71 -40.39 9.93
CA GLU A 469 6.69 -40.58 11.01
C GLU A 469 7.98 -41.23 10.46
N HIS A 470 9.10 -40.52 10.56
CA HIS A 470 10.42 -41.00 10.15
C HIS A 470 11.46 -40.70 11.22
N TRP A 471 12.47 -41.54 11.28
CA TRP A 471 13.53 -41.45 12.29
C TRP A 471 14.42 -40.24 11.98
N GLY A 472 14.58 -39.33 12.96
CA GLY A 472 15.46 -38.17 12.86
C GLY A 472 14.83 -36.84 12.43
N GLY A 473 13.52 -36.78 12.18
CA GLY A 473 12.81 -35.54 11.82
C GLY A 473 12.61 -34.58 13.00
N GLN A 474 13.62 -33.78 13.32
CA GLN A 474 13.56 -32.78 14.41
C GLN A 474 13.21 -31.37 13.90
N SER A 475 12.98 -31.20 12.60
CA SER A 475 12.69 -29.92 11.96
C SER A 475 11.48 -29.20 12.57
N ASP A 476 10.46 -29.92 13.03
CA ASP A 476 9.30 -29.33 13.71
C ASP A 476 9.62 -28.88 15.14
N ASP A 477 10.43 -29.64 15.88
CA ASP A 477 10.89 -29.23 17.21
C ASP A 477 11.79 -27.98 17.10
N PHE A 478 12.73 -27.96 16.15
CA PHE A 478 13.59 -26.79 15.93
C PHE A 478 12.83 -25.58 15.41
N PHE A 479 11.76 -25.78 14.65
CA PHE A 479 10.89 -24.69 14.26
C PHE A 479 10.15 -24.14 15.47
N ASN A 480 9.52 -24.98 16.30
CA ASN A 480 8.72 -24.49 17.43
C ASN A 480 9.60 -23.97 18.59
N ASN A 481 10.72 -24.64 18.84
CA ASN A 481 11.69 -24.39 19.91
C ASN A 481 13.11 -24.20 19.34
N PRO A 482 13.39 -23.07 18.66
CA PRO A 482 14.73 -22.79 18.17
C PRO A 482 15.68 -22.66 19.37
N ARG A 483 16.65 -23.57 19.45
CA ARG A 483 17.62 -23.71 20.55
C ARG A 483 19.04 -23.81 20.05
#